data_AF-A0AAV7FUX5-F1
#
_entry.id   AF-A0AAV7FUX5-F1
#
_cell.length_a   1.000
_cell.length_b   1.000
_cell.length_c   1.000
_cell.angle_alpha   90.00
_cell.angle_beta   90.00
_cell.angle_gamma   90.00
#
_symmetry.space_group_name_H-M   'P 1'
#
loop_
_entity.id
_entity.type
_entity.pdbx_description
1 polymer ?
#
loop_
_entity_poly.entity_id
_entity_poly.type
_entity_poly.pdbx_seq_one_letter_code
_entity_poly.pdbx_strand_id
1 'polypeptide(L)' 'MKKSLLDYMSRTYFSLEITIASLALSIYRLKYYDSKNWPIHIPNKNEDSFLRRGYYGVIQIHTSHMARTYTTTM' A
#
# COMPACT_ATOMS: atom_id res chain seq x y z
N MET A 1 4.39 40.23 6.40
CA MET A 1 3.66 39.09 5.80
C MET A 1 3.46 38.04 6.89
N LYS A 2 2.26 37.98 7.51
CA LYS A 2 1.98 37.00 8.59
C LYS A 2 1.51 35.69 7.94
N LYS A 3 2.35 34.65 8.01
CA LYS A 3 1.94 33.29 7.63
C LYS A 3 0.89 32.81 8.64
N SER A 4 -0.23 32.27 8.16
CA SER A 4 -1.30 31.80 9.03
C SER A 4 -0.87 30.53 9.75
N LEU A 5 -1.38 30.32 10.97
CA LEU A 5 -1.16 29.08 11.71
C LEU A 5 -1.59 27.86 10.88
N LEU A 6 -2.63 28.01 10.05
CA LEU A 6 -3.12 26.99 9.14
C LEU A 6 -2.08 26.62 8.06
N ASP A 7 -1.38 27.60 7.47
CA ASP A 7 -0.28 27.35 6.52
C ASP A 7 0.89 26.62 7.19
N TYR A 8 1.21 26.98 8.44
CA TYR A 8 2.27 26.31 9.20
C TYR A 8 1.91 24.86 9.56
N MET A 9 0.68 24.62 10.04
CA MET A 9 0.18 23.27 10.32
C MET A 9 0.14 22.44 9.04
N SER A 10 -0.36 23.01 7.94
CA SER A 10 -0.41 22.32 6.64
C SER A 10 0.99 21.90 6.17
N ARG A 11 2.00 22.77 6.35
CA ARG A 11 3.40 22.48 6.01
C ARG A 11 4.05 21.46 6.94
N THR A 12 3.79 21.49 8.25
CA THR A 12 4.36 20.52 9.19
C THR A 12 3.75 19.13 9.02
N TYR A 13 2.43 19.03 8.78
CA TYR A 13 1.78 17.77 8.40
C TYR A 13 2.25 17.25 7.04
N PHE A 14 2.52 18.12 6.08
CA PHE A 14 3.09 17.73 4.77
C PHE A 14 4.55 17.27 4.88
N SER A 15 5.29 17.68 5.92
CA SER A 15 6.70 17.32 6.13
C SER A 15 6.94 16.00 6.86
N LEU A 16 5.88 15.33 7.33
CA LEU A 16 5.95 13.92 7.70
C LEU A 16 5.62 13.15 6.42
N GLU A 17 6.63 12.81 5.62
CA GLU A 17 6.51 12.02 4.39
C GLU A 17 6.06 10.57 4.71
N ILE A 18 4.84 10.42 5.22
CA ILE A 18 4.21 9.11 5.39
C ILE A 18 3.71 8.67 4.03
N THR A 19 4.26 7.56 3.55
CA THR A 19 3.72 6.88 2.36
C THR A 19 2.23 6.57 2.56
N ILE A 20 1.45 6.53 1.48
CA ILE A 20 0.04 6.11 1.53
C ILE A 20 -0.10 4.74 2.22
N ALA A 21 0.85 3.83 1.99
CA ALA A 21 0.90 2.53 2.63
C ALA A 21 1.08 2.61 4.15
N SER A 22 1.99 3.44 4.65
CA SER A 22 2.21 3.60 6.10
C SER A 22 1.04 4.31 6.78
N LEU A 23 0.38 5.25 6.10
CA LEU A 23 -0.86 5.86 6.57
C LEU A 23 -1.99 4.82 6.69
N ALA A 24 -2.21 4.02 5.64
CA ALA A 24 -3.24 2.99 5.62
C ALA A 24 -3.02 1.96 6.74
N LEU A 25 -1.79 1.48 6.93
CA LEU A 25 -1.44 0.54 8.01
C LEU A 25 -1.70 1.15 9.40
N SER A 26 -1.43 2.44 9.57
CA SER A 26 -1.67 3.15 10.84
C SER A 26 -3.17 3.24 11.15
N ILE A 27 -3.99 3.58 10.14
CA ILE A 27 -5.46 3.61 10.27
C ILE A 27 -5.99 2.22 10.60
N TYR A 28 -5.50 1.18 9.92
CA TYR A 28 -5.88 -0.21 10.18
C TYR A 28 -5.60 -0.62 11.63
N ARG A 29 -4.36 -0.37 12.10
CA ARG A 29 -3.95 -0.69 13.47
C ARG A 29 -4.74 0.06 14.53
N LEU A 30 -5.14 1.30 14.27
CA LEU A 30 -5.90 2.12 15.21
C LEU A 30 -7.37 1.69 15.30
N LYS A 31 -8.00 1.37 14.17
CA LYS A 31 -9.45 1.23 14.08
C LYS A 31 -9.96 -0.20 14.01
N TYR A 32 -9.15 -1.14 13.51
CA TYR A 32 -9.62 -2.48 13.14
C TYR A 32 -8.78 -3.61 13.73
N TYR A 33 -7.51 -3.36 14.07
CA TYR A 33 -6.66 -4.40 14.65
C TYR A 33 -7.00 -4.63 16.13
N ASP A 34 -7.40 -5.86 16.44
CA ASP A 34 -7.59 -6.32 17.82
C ASP A 34 -6.50 -7.32 18.19
N SER A 35 -5.50 -6.84 18.92
CA SER A 35 -4.33 -7.64 19.31
C SER A 35 -4.64 -8.71 20.35
N LYS A 36 -5.78 -8.62 21.06
CA LYS A 36 -6.16 -9.60 22.08
C LYS A 36 -6.76 -10.85 21.43
N ASN A 37 -7.63 -10.63 20.45
CA ASN A 37 -8.29 -11.73 19.74
C ASN A 37 -7.48 -12.23 18.53
N TRP A 38 -6.69 -11.35 17.88
CA TRP A 38 -5.99 -11.64 16.64
C TRP A 38 -4.52 -11.17 16.67
N PRO A 39 -3.67 -11.72 17.56
CA PRO A 39 -2.27 -11.31 17.63
C PRO A 39 -1.52 -11.64 16.33
N ILE A 40 -0.80 -10.66 15.79
CA ILE A 40 0.13 -10.86 14.66
C ILE A 40 1.46 -11.39 15.22
N HIS A 41 1.78 -12.65 14.90
CA HIS A 41 3.09 -13.24 15.19
C HIS A 41 4.18 -12.57 14.34
N ILE A 42 5.30 -12.20 14.97
CA ILE A 42 6.47 -11.65 14.28
C ILE A 42 7.46 -12.79 14.05
N PRO A 43 7.62 -13.27 12.80
CA PRO A 43 8.44 -14.43 12.53
C PRO A 43 9.92 -14.14 12.75
N ASN A 44 10.68 -15.16 13.17
CA ASN A 44 12.13 -15.09 13.14
C ASN A 44 12.67 -15.19 11.69
N LYS A 45 13.97 -14.98 11.50
CA LYS A 45 14.60 -14.96 10.17
C LYS A 45 14.34 -16.24 9.35
N ASN A 46 14.31 -17.41 9.98
CA ASN A 46 14.11 -18.68 9.28
C ASN A 46 12.64 -18.85 8.87
N GLU A 47 11.71 -18.55 9.78
CA GLU A 47 10.27 -18.56 9.51
C GLU A 47 9.89 -17.59 8.39
N ASP A 48 10.41 -16.36 8.47
CA ASP A 48 10.20 -15.30 7.50
C ASP A 48 10.78 -15.67 6.11
N SER A 49 11.95 -16.31 6.07
CA SER A 49 12.54 -16.84 4.84
C SER A 49 11.72 -18.00 4.27
N PHE A 50 11.16 -18.86 5.11
CA PHE A 50 10.29 -19.95 4.69
C PHE A 50 8.97 -19.41 4.10
N LEU A 51 8.30 -18.49 4.80
CA LEU A 51 7.04 -17.88 4.36
C LEU A 51 7.20 -17.13 3.03
N ARG A 52 8.29 -16.34 2.87
CA ARG A 52 8.54 -15.62 1.63
C ARG A 52 8.74 -16.51 0.41
N ARG A 53 9.24 -17.74 0.58
CA ARG A 53 9.38 -18.69 -0.55
C ARG A 53 8.02 -19.12 -1.11
N GLY A 54 6.97 -19.11 -0.29
CA GLY A 54 5.61 -19.41 -0.72
C GLY A 54 4.79 -18.18 -1.14
N TYR A 55 5.33 -16.97 -1.01
CA TYR A 55 4.64 -15.73 -1.36
C TYR A 55 4.84 -15.42 -2.85
N TYR A 56 3.91 -15.91 -3.67
CA TYR A 56 3.88 -15.64 -5.11
C TYR A 56 2.93 -14.48 -5.41
N GLY A 57 3.32 -13.63 -6.35
CA GLY A 57 2.48 -12.55 -6.86
C GLY A 57 1.34 -13.07 -7.76
N VAL A 58 0.57 -12.14 -8.30
CA VAL A 58 -0.50 -12.47 -9.26
C VAL A 58 0.13 -13.00 -10.55
N ILE A 59 -0.43 -14.09 -11.08
CA ILE A 59 -0.07 -14.63 -12.39
C ILE A 59 -0.52 -13.63 -13.46
N GLN A 60 0.43 -13.03 -14.17
CA GLN A 60 0.11 -12.22 -15.34
C GLN A 60 -0.16 -13.14 -16.51
N ILE A 61 -1.44 -13.34 -16.83
CA ILE A 61 -1.86 -14.07 -18.02
C ILE A 61 -1.72 -13.10 -19.20
N HIS A 62 -0.70 -13.29 -20.03
CA HIS A 62 -0.67 -12.63 -21.34
C HIS A 62 -1.67 -13.33 -22.24
N THR A 63 -2.84 -12.73 -22.44
CA THR A 63 -3.73 -13.11 -23.54
C THR A 63 -3.11 -12.65 -24.86
N SER A 64 -2.51 -13.55 -25.63
CA SER A 64 -2.31 -13.32 -27.05
C SER A 64 -3.67 -13.45 -27.77
N HIS A 65 -4.02 -12.42 -28.57
CA HIS A 65 -5.27 -12.19 -29.31
C HIS A 65 -6.41 -11.56 -28.47
N MET A 66 -6.95 -10.36 -28.74
CA MET A 66 -7.10 -9.61 -29.99
C MET A 66 -6.97 -8.09 -29.74
N ALA A 67 -5.96 -7.45 -30.32
CA ALA A 67 -6.05 -6.02 -30.61
C ALA A 67 -6.99 -5.86 -31.82
N ARG A 68 -8.25 -5.48 -31.57
CA ARG A 68 -9.20 -5.14 -32.63
C ARG A 68 -8.89 -3.71 -33.09
N THR A 69 -7.99 -3.56 -34.06
CA THR A 69 -7.79 -2.31 -34.79
C THR A 69 -9.00 -2.07 -35.70
N TYR A 70 -9.84 -1.09 -35.35
CA TYR A 70 -10.82 -0.54 -36.28
C TYR A 70 -10.10 0.47 -37.18
N THR A 71 -9.60 0.03 -38.34
CA THR A 71 -9.33 0.94 -39.45
C THR A 71 -10.62 1.14 -40.22
N THR A 72 -11.30 2.27 -40.00
CA THR A 72 -12.31 2.78 -40.93
C THR A 72 -11.58 3.33 -42.15
N THR A 73 -11.82 2.73 -43.30
CA THR A 73 -11.53 3.32 -44.60
C THR A 73 -12.75 4.15 -45.00
N MET A 74 -12.59 5.46 -45.12
CA MET A 74 -13.27 6.33 -46.11
C MET A 74 -12.37 7.53 -46.37
#